data_AF-A0A8H6HE12-F1
#
_entry.id   AF-A0A8H6HE12-F1
#
_cell.length_a   1.000
_cell.length_b   1.000
_cell.length_c   1.000
_cell.angle_alpha   90.00
_cell.angle_beta   90.00
_cell.angle_gamma   90.00
#
_symmetry.space_group_name_H-M   'P 1'
#
loop_
_entity.id
_entity.type
_entity.pdbx_description
1 polymer ?
#
loop_
_entity_poly.entity_id
_entity_poly.type
_entity_poly.pdbx_seq_one_letter_code
_entity_poly.pdbx_strand_id
1 'polypeptide(L)'
;MATITGHRRFKQLARFMSEAFRTFSPDIHRLMRETVLAAQKNDPRLRRPFKQSPWPALTVNFGPRTVCLPHVDFLNFAAGWCGITALGDFDPKRGGHLVLWELGLVIHSPPGHTILIPSALVTHSNVDVAEYETRYSFTQYAAGSLFRTIANGSMTNKMFFEDRKMTRSQTKAWLESSTTWEDSVDMLRCWV
;
A
#
# COMPACT_ATOMS: atom_id res chain seq x y z
N MET A 1 19.71 -0.37 20.02
CA MET A 1 18.24 -0.28 19.86
C MET A 1 17.81 -1.21 18.74
N ALA A 2 16.85 -2.12 18.99
CA ALA A 2 16.25 -2.92 17.91
C ALA A 2 15.24 -2.06 17.14
N THR A 3 15.44 -1.88 15.84
CA THR A 3 14.45 -1.22 14.97
C THR A 3 13.22 -2.12 14.78
N ILE A 4 12.04 -1.55 14.50
CA ILE A 4 10.82 -2.33 14.15
C ILE A 4 11.11 -3.36 13.06
N THR A 5 11.91 -2.98 12.07
CA THR A 5 12.32 -3.84 10.95
C THR A 5 13.23 -4.99 11.38
N GLY A 6 13.94 -4.86 12.50
CA GLY A 6 14.77 -5.91 13.11
C GLY A 6 13.97 -6.91 13.95
N HIS A 7 12.82 -6.50 14.48
CA HIS A 7 12.04 -7.27 15.46
C HIS A 7 11.34 -8.49 14.84
N ARG A 8 11.46 -9.67 15.49
CA ARG A 8 10.95 -10.96 14.98
C ARG A 8 9.45 -10.93 14.64
N ARG A 9 8.63 -10.36 15.51
CA ARG A 9 7.16 -10.32 15.32
C ARG A 9 6.77 -9.49 14.09
N PHE A 10 7.41 -8.35 13.87
CA PHE A 10 7.15 -7.51 12.69
C PHE A 10 7.66 -8.17 11.40
N LYS A 11 8.78 -8.90 11.46
CA LYS A 11 9.22 -9.72 10.31
C LYS A 11 8.20 -10.80 9.95
N GLN A 12 7.63 -11.48 10.96
CA GLN A 12 6.60 -12.50 10.76
C GLN A 12 5.31 -11.88 10.21
N LEU A 13 4.89 -10.74 10.75
CA LEU A 13 3.71 -10.01 10.29
C LEU A 13 3.86 -9.55 8.84
N ALA A 14 5.01 -8.95 8.51
CA ALA A 14 5.31 -8.53 7.15
C ALA A 14 5.34 -9.70 6.17
N ARG A 15 5.81 -10.88 6.60
CA ARG A 15 5.75 -12.11 5.81
C ARG A 15 4.31 -12.56 5.59
N PHE A 16 3.50 -12.60 6.65
CA PHE A 16 2.10 -13.00 6.56
C PHE A 16 1.32 -12.13 5.57
N MET A 17 1.45 -10.80 5.68
CA MET A 17 0.85 -9.86 4.73
C MET A 17 1.31 -10.13 3.28
N SER A 18 2.60 -10.39 3.09
CA SER A 18 3.18 -10.67 1.77
C SER A 18 2.63 -11.97 1.17
N GLU A 19 2.53 -13.04 1.95
CA GLU A 19 2.00 -14.33 1.48
C GLU A 19 0.50 -14.27 1.22
N ALA A 20 -0.27 -13.56 2.05
CA ALA A 20 -1.68 -13.31 1.80
C ALA A 20 -1.86 -12.56 0.46
N PHE A 21 -1.10 -11.48 0.26
CA PHE A 21 -1.16 -10.72 -0.98
C PHE A 21 -0.76 -11.55 -2.20
N ARG A 22 0.29 -12.38 -2.08
CA ARG A 22 0.69 -13.31 -3.14
C ARG A 22 -0.37 -14.37 -3.44
N THR A 23 -1.08 -14.84 -2.42
CA THR A 23 -2.10 -15.89 -2.56
C THR A 23 -3.32 -15.35 -3.29
N PHE A 24 -3.80 -14.17 -2.87
CA PHE A 24 -4.99 -13.61 -3.47
C PHE A 24 -4.63 -12.95 -4.82
N SER A 25 -3.63 -12.07 -4.87
CA SER A 25 -3.32 -11.28 -6.08
C SER A 25 -1.87 -11.50 -6.55
N PRO A 26 -1.52 -12.69 -7.07
CA PRO A 26 -0.15 -13.06 -7.42
C PRO A 26 0.48 -12.14 -8.48
N ASP A 27 -0.30 -11.67 -9.45
CA ASP A 27 0.21 -10.82 -10.54
C ASP A 27 0.62 -9.44 -10.05
N ILE A 28 -0.24 -8.78 -9.26
CA ILE A 28 0.08 -7.47 -8.67
C ILE A 28 1.21 -7.61 -7.64
N HIS A 29 1.25 -8.70 -6.87
CA HIS A 29 2.36 -8.99 -5.97
C HIS A 29 3.69 -9.10 -6.72
N ARG A 30 3.70 -9.86 -7.83
CA ARG A 30 4.87 -10.01 -8.71
C ARG A 30 5.29 -8.67 -9.32
N LEU A 31 4.36 -7.91 -9.90
CA LEU A 31 4.61 -6.58 -10.46
C LEU A 31 5.25 -5.65 -9.43
N MET A 32 4.70 -5.60 -8.22
CA MET A 32 5.26 -4.80 -7.12
C MET A 32 6.68 -5.27 -6.77
N ARG A 33 6.89 -6.58 -6.63
CA ARG A 33 8.21 -7.13 -6.29
C ARG A 33 9.27 -6.82 -7.35
N GLU A 34 8.93 -6.98 -8.61
CA GLU A 34 9.80 -6.70 -9.75
C GLU A 34 10.11 -5.21 -9.88
N THR A 35 9.10 -4.35 -9.73
CA THR A 35 9.27 -2.89 -9.71
C THR A 35 10.25 -2.46 -8.62
N VAL A 36 10.08 -2.97 -7.40
CA VAL A 36 11.00 -2.62 -6.29
C VAL A 36 12.39 -3.18 -6.53
N LEU A 37 12.53 -4.40 -7.06
CA LEU A 37 13.84 -4.96 -7.41
C LEU A 37 14.55 -4.15 -8.50
N ALA A 38 13.83 -3.69 -9.53
CA ALA A 38 14.37 -2.81 -10.56
C ALA A 38 14.86 -1.49 -9.95
N ALA A 39 14.06 -0.87 -9.07
CA ALA A 39 14.47 0.34 -8.36
C ALA A 39 15.76 0.14 -7.54
N GLN A 40 15.87 -0.98 -6.82
CA GLN A 40 17.09 -1.31 -6.06
C GLN A 40 18.29 -1.63 -6.94
N LYS A 41 18.08 -2.15 -8.15
CA LYS A 41 19.15 -2.37 -9.14
C LYS A 41 19.70 -1.03 -9.65
N ASN A 42 18.81 -0.05 -9.88
CA ASN A 42 19.19 1.26 -10.41
C ASN A 42 19.80 2.17 -9.35
N ASP A 43 19.32 2.09 -8.10
CA ASP A 43 19.95 2.74 -6.95
C ASP A 43 20.16 1.73 -5.81
N PRO A 44 21.38 1.18 -5.67
CA PRO A 44 21.74 0.23 -4.62
C PRO A 44 21.65 0.78 -3.19
N ARG A 45 21.38 2.08 -2.98
CA ARG A 45 21.14 2.66 -1.66
C ARG A 45 19.70 2.40 -1.18
N LEU A 46 18.77 2.14 -2.10
CA LEU A 46 17.39 1.86 -1.75
C LEU A 46 17.26 0.54 -0.98
N ARG A 47 16.54 0.57 0.13
CA ARG A 47 16.31 -0.57 1.02
C ARG A 47 14.82 -0.74 1.23
N ARG A 48 14.34 -1.98 1.11
CA ARG A 48 13.02 -2.36 1.60
C ARG A 48 13.05 -2.55 3.12
N PRO A 49 11.98 -2.20 3.85
CA PRO A 49 11.90 -2.44 5.28
C PRO A 49 12.02 -3.92 5.66
N PHE A 50 11.43 -4.81 4.86
CA PHE A 50 11.47 -6.26 5.06
C PHE A 50 11.82 -6.97 3.75
N LYS A 51 12.88 -7.80 3.76
CA LYS A 51 13.34 -8.51 2.56
C LYS A 51 12.30 -9.50 2.01
N GLN A 52 11.44 -10.02 2.87
CA GLN A 52 10.37 -10.98 2.57
C GLN A 52 9.06 -10.32 2.12
N SER A 53 9.02 -8.99 2.03
CA SER A 53 7.84 -8.19 1.66
C SER A 53 8.02 -7.55 0.29
N PRO A 54 6.97 -7.50 -0.57
CA PRO A 54 7.03 -6.78 -1.84
C PRO A 54 7.00 -5.26 -1.63
N TRP A 55 6.45 -4.78 -0.50
CA TRP A 55 6.24 -3.36 -0.26
C TRP A 55 7.55 -2.61 0.02
N PRO A 56 7.77 -1.45 -0.62
CA PRO A 56 8.94 -0.60 -0.38
C PRO A 56 8.81 0.29 0.85
N ALA A 57 7.60 0.48 1.40
CA ALA A 57 7.35 1.37 2.52
C ALA A 57 6.46 0.72 3.59
N LEU A 58 6.54 1.26 4.81
CA LEU A 58 5.67 0.91 5.93
C LEU A 58 5.36 2.15 6.77
N THR A 59 4.28 2.10 7.53
CA THR A 59 3.98 3.06 8.60
C THR A 59 3.56 2.29 9.86
N VAL A 60 3.97 2.78 11.03
CA VAL A 60 3.42 2.33 12.31
C VAL A 60 2.74 3.51 12.98
N ASN A 61 1.43 3.41 13.17
CA ASN A 61 0.66 4.42 13.88
C ASN A 61 0.65 4.03 15.37
N PHE A 62 1.41 4.77 16.18
CA PHE A 62 1.74 4.44 17.57
C PHE A 62 0.72 4.91 18.62
N GLY A 63 -0.50 5.32 18.24
CA GLY A 63 -1.62 5.50 19.18
C GLY A 63 -1.44 6.62 20.22
N PRO A 64 -2.02 6.49 21.43
CA PRO A 64 -2.58 5.28 22.02
C PRO A 64 -3.91 4.83 21.42
N ARG A 65 -4.67 5.72 20.77
CA ARG A 65 -5.95 5.41 20.09
C ARG A 65 -5.89 5.94 18.67
N THR A 66 -5.24 5.20 17.78
CA THR A 66 -5.05 5.61 16.38
C THR A 66 -6.40 5.66 15.67
N VAL A 67 -6.77 6.86 15.21
CA VAL A 67 -7.95 7.12 14.38
C VAL A 67 -7.53 7.76 13.07
N CYS A 68 -7.94 7.14 11.97
CA CYS A 68 -7.86 7.73 10.63
C CYS A 68 -9.26 8.20 10.22
N LEU A 69 -9.39 9.49 9.93
CA LEU A 69 -10.59 10.06 9.30
C LEU A 69 -10.75 9.50 7.88
N PRO A 70 -11.95 9.57 7.26
CA PRO A 70 -12.16 9.10 5.89
C PRO A 70 -11.17 9.74 4.91
N HIS A 71 -10.39 8.90 4.23
CA HIS A 71 -9.39 9.33 3.26
C HIS A 71 -9.10 8.22 2.24
N VAL A 72 -8.42 8.60 1.16
CA VAL A 72 -7.74 7.68 0.24
C VAL A 72 -6.25 7.95 0.31
N ASP A 73 -5.45 6.90 0.14
CA ASP A 73 -4.00 7.05 -0.04
C ASP A 73 -3.69 7.36 -1.50
N PHE A 74 -4.07 8.55 -1.96
CA PHE A 74 -4.02 8.95 -3.38
C PHE A 74 -2.62 8.89 -4.03
N LEU A 75 -1.55 8.80 -3.23
CA LEU A 75 -0.17 8.64 -3.73
C LEU A 75 0.23 7.16 -3.91
N ASN A 76 -0.54 6.21 -3.39
CA ASN A 76 -0.27 4.79 -3.54
C ASN A 76 -0.56 4.32 -4.97
N PHE A 77 0.04 3.20 -5.33
CA PHE A 77 -0.22 2.56 -6.60
C PHE A 77 -1.69 2.10 -6.65
N ALA A 78 -2.44 2.55 -7.66
CA ALA A 78 -3.89 2.33 -7.76
C ALA A 78 -4.29 0.84 -7.73
N ALA A 79 -3.58 0.00 -8.47
CA ALA A 79 -3.77 -1.45 -8.46
C ALA A 79 -3.20 -2.11 -7.18
N GLY A 80 -2.30 -1.41 -6.49
CA GLY A 80 -1.56 -1.94 -5.37
C GLY A 80 -2.46 -2.16 -4.15
N TRP A 81 -2.25 -3.26 -3.46
CA TRP A 81 -2.93 -3.53 -2.20
C TRP A 81 -2.05 -3.08 -1.05
N CYS A 82 -2.61 -2.31 -0.14
CA CYS A 82 -1.98 -1.95 1.10
C CYS A 82 -2.39 -2.97 2.16
N GLY A 83 -1.39 -3.52 2.85
CA GLY A 83 -1.67 -4.36 3.99
C GLY A 83 -1.76 -3.52 5.25
N ILE A 84 -2.79 -3.76 6.05
CA ILE A 84 -3.05 -3.08 7.31
C ILE A 84 -3.26 -4.14 8.38
N THR A 85 -2.47 -4.10 9.44
CA THR A 85 -2.70 -4.91 10.63
C THR A 85 -3.14 -4.02 11.79
N ALA A 86 -4.32 -4.28 12.34
CA ALA A 86 -4.77 -3.66 13.58
C ALA A 86 -3.98 -4.24 14.76
N LEU A 87 -3.53 -3.40 15.67
CA LEU A 87 -2.74 -3.77 16.84
C LEU A 87 -3.30 -3.05 18.07
N GLY A 88 -2.88 -3.45 19.27
CA GLY A 88 -3.34 -2.88 20.53
C GLY A 88 -4.20 -3.85 21.33
N ASP A 89 -4.99 -3.31 22.25
CA ASP A 89 -5.88 -4.03 23.15
C ASP A 89 -7.21 -3.25 23.23
N PHE A 90 -8.23 -3.78 22.55
CA PHE A 90 -9.55 -3.17 22.41
C PHE A 90 -10.60 -4.24 22.08
N ASP A 91 -11.87 -3.97 22.40
CA ASP A 91 -13.00 -4.82 22.03
C ASP A 91 -13.44 -4.55 20.58
N PRO A 92 -13.17 -5.48 19.64
CA PRO A 92 -13.46 -5.28 18.22
C PRO A 92 -14.94 -5.40 17.86
N LYS A 93 -15.82 -5.63 18.84
CA LYS A 93 -17.27 -5.54 18.68
C LYS A 93 -17.81 -4.16 19.00
N ARG A 94 -17.02 -3.32 19.68
CA ARG A 94 -17.44 -2.00 20.19
C ARG A 94 -16.73 -0.84 19.50
N GLY A 95 -15.51 -1.04 19.03
CA GLY A 95 -14.71 0.02 18.42
C GLY A 95 -13.59 -0.50 17.52
N GLY A 96 -12.80 0.41 16.97
CA GLY A 96 -11.64 0.07 16.16
C GLY A 96 -11.94 -0.54 14.78
N HIS A 97 -13.22 -0.60 14.40
CA HIS A 97 -13.69 -1.16 13.13
C HIS A 97 -13.06 -0.42 11.95
N LEU A 98 -12.78 -1.13 10.85
CA LEU A 98 -12.41 -0.52 9.58
C LEU A 98 -13.68 -0.21 8.79
N VAL A 99 -13.77 0.98 8.22
CA VAL A 99 -14.87 1.39 7.33
C VAL A 99 -14.31 1.50 5.92
N LEU A 100 -14.95 0.83 4.96
CA LEU A 100 -14.68 0.92 3.53
C LEU A 100 -15.92 1.53 2.86
N TRP A 101 -15.83 2.82 2.54
CA TRP A 101 -17.01 3.66 2.29
C TRP A 101 -17.73 3.32 0.98
N GLU A 102 -17.00 3.23 -0.14
CA GLU A 102 -17.58 2.89 -1.45
C GLU A 102 -18.12 1.46 -1.50
N LEU A 103 -17.62 0.58 -0.62
CA LEU A 103 -18.11 -0.80 -0.50
C LEU A 103 -19.31 -0.91 0.46
N GLY A 104 -19.63 0.15 1.22
CA GLY A 104 -20.67 0.11 2.25
C GLY A 104 -20.37 -0.88 3.38
N LEU A 105 -19.08 -1.16 3.65
CA LEU A 105 -18.67 -2.18 4.62
C LEU A 105 -18.12 -1.56 5.90
N VAL A 106 -18.56 -2.11 7.04
CA VAL A 106 -17.96 -1.90 8.36
C VAL A 106 -17.45 -3.25 8.85
N ILE A 107 -16.13 -3.36 8.99
CA ILE A 107 -15.45 -4.61 9.27
C ILE A 107 -14.92 -4.58 10.70
N HIS A 108 -15.35 -5.53 11.52
CA HIS A 108 -14.72 -5.81 12.81
C HIS A 108 -13.27 -6.25 12.57
N SER A 109 -12.31 -5.44 12.99
CA SER A 109 -10.89 -5.68 12.76
C SER A 109 -10.18 -5.93 14.10
N PRO A 110 -10.18 -7.17 14.64
CA PRO A 110 -9.58 -7.48 15.93
C PRO A 110 -8.09 -7.17 16.01
N PRO A 111 -7.52 -6.98 17.23
CA PRO A 111 -6.07 -6.95 17.40
C PRO A 111 -5.40 -8.16 16.74
N GLY A 112 -4.40 -7.91 15.89
CA GLY A 112 -3.70 -8.91 15.08
C GLY A 112 -4.34 -9.19 13.71
N HIS A 113 -5.57 -8.72 13.45
CA HIS A 113 -6.21 -8.86 12.14
C HIS A 113 -5.45 -8.09 11.09
N THR A 114 -5.23 -8.73 9.95
CA THR A 114 -4.61 -8.15 8.77
C THR A 114 -5.59 -8.15 7.61
N ILE A 115 -5.73 -7.00 6.96
CA ILE A 115 -6.54 -6.84 5.76
C ILE A 115 -5.71 -6.22 4.64
N LEU A 116 -6.02 -6.58 3.40
CA LEU A 116 -5.43 -6.03 2.19
C LEU A 116 -6.50 -5.21 1.48
N ILE A 117 -6.25 -3.94 1.19
CA ILE A 117 -7.21 -3.06 0.52
C ILE A 117 -6.55 -2.27 -0.62
N PRO A 118 -7.27 -1.95 -1.70
CA PRO A 118 -6.82 -0.98 -2.70
C PRO A 118 -6.96 0.44 -2.13
N SER A 119 -6.06 0.85 -1.22
CA SER A 119 -6.24 2.05 -0.41
C SER A 119 -6.20 3.37 -1.20
N ALA A 120 -5.71 3.34 -2.43
CA ALA A 120 -5.75 4.47 -3.36
C ALA A 120 -7.12 4.65 -4.03
N LEU A 121 -7.97 3.61 -4.04
CA LEU A 121 -9.26 3.58 -4.74
C LEU A 121 -10.46 3.68 -3.79
N VAL A 122 -10.31 3.12 -2.60
CA VAL A 122 -11.40 2.99 -1.62
C VAL A 122 -11.11 3.92 -0.46
N THR A 123 -12.03 4.87 -0.25
CA THR A 123 -12.06 5.72 0.93
C THR A 123 -12.20 4.81 2.13
N HIS A 124 -11.31 5.00 3.10
CA HIS A 124 -11.28 4.19 4.30
C HIS A 124 -10.98 5.03 5.53
N SER A 125 -11.46 4.52 6.67
CA SER A 125 -11.27 5.11 7.99
C SER A 125 -11.32 4.02 9.05
N ASN A 126 -11.05 4.37 10.30
CA ASN A 126 -11.39 3.50 11.41
C ASN A 126 -12.17 4.21 12.50
N VAL A 127 -13.03 3.45 13.17
CA VAL A 127 -13.77 3.92 14.35
C VAL A 127 -12.80 4.03 15.52
N ASP A 128 -13.05 4.99 16.42
CA ASP A 128 -12.32 5.12 17.67
C ASP A 128 -12.54 3.88 18.57
N VAL A 129 -11.71 3.75 19.59
CA VAL A 129 -11.83 2.78 20.68
C VAL A 129 -12.16 3.51 21.98
N ALA A 130 -12.58 2.80 23.02
CA ALA A 130 -12.89 3.42 24.31
C ALA A 130 -11.64 4.09 24.91
N GLU A 131 -11.84 5.09 25.79
CA GLU A 131 -10.75 5.91 26.33
C GLU A 131 -9.67 5.10 27.08
N TYR A 132 -10.07 3.97 27.67
CA TYR A 132 -9.19 3.05 28.40
C TYR A 132 -8.56 1.95 27.51
N GLU A 133 -8.92 1.90 26.23
CA GLU A 133 -8.41 0.93 25.25
C GLU A 133 -7.22 1.49 24.47
N THR A 134 -6.47 0.61 23.82
CA THR A 134 -5.37 1.00 22.93
C THR A 134 -5.56 0.46 21.52
N ARG A 135 -5.25 1.28 20.53
CA ARG A 135 -5.26 0.91 19.12
C ARG A 135 -4.08 1.51 18.37
N TYR A 136 -3.36 0.63 17.70
CA TYR A 136 -2.24 0.93 16.82
C TYR A 136 -2.51 0.31 15.46
N SER A 137 -1.71 0.67 14.46
CA SER A 137 -1.72 -0.06 13.20
C SER A 137 -0.33 -0.18 12.59
N PHE A 138 -0.11 -1.29 11.93
CA PHE A 138 1.08 -1.53 11.11
C PHE A 138 0.64 -1.64 9.65
N THR A 139 1.14 -0.77 8.79
CA THR A 139 0.77 -0.74 7.38
C THR A 139 1.98 -0.94 6.47
N GLN A 140 1.77 -1.58 5.32
CA GLN A 140 2.76 -1.72 4.25
C GLN A 140 2.11 -1.31 2.93
N TYR A 141 2.80 -0.47 2.15
CA TYR A 141 2.25 0.17 0.96
C TYR A 141 3.35 0.53 -0.05
N ALA A 142 2.94 0.91 -1.26
CA ALA A 142 3.83 1.29 -2.34
C ALA A 142 3.31 2.53 -3.07
N ALA A 143 4.15 3.55 -3.23
CA ALA A 143 3.82 4.76 -3.96
C ALA A 143 3.70 4.48 -5.47
N GLY A 144 2.66 5.00 -6.13
CA GLY A 144 2.46 4.85 -7.57
C GLY A 144 3.55 5.51 -8.42
N SER A 145 4.18 6.57 -7.89
CA SER A 145 5.31 7.24 -8.53
C SER A 145 6.51 6.31 -8.75
N LEU A 146 6.70 5.31 -7.89
CA LEU A 146 7.76 4.30 -8.05
C LEU A 146 7.55 3.50 -9.34
N PHE A 147 6.34 2.97 -9.54
CA PHE A 147 5.97 2.19 -10.71
C PHE A 147 6.14 3.00 -11.99
N ARG A 148 5.65 4.23 -11.98
CA ARG A 148 5.79 5.14 -13.12
C ARG A 148 7.26 5.46 -13.44
N THR A 149 8.07 5.69 -12.43
CA THR A 149 9.51 5.97 -12.61
C THR A 149 10.22 4.78 -13.24
N ILE A 150 9.91 3.56 -12.81
CA ILE A 150 10.48 2.34 -13.39
C ILE A 150 9.97 2.08 -14.81
N ALA A 151 8.68 2.29 -15.08
CA ALA A 151 8.12 2.22 -16.44
C ALA A 151 8.81 3.21 -17.40
N ASN A 152 9.24 4.36 -16.88
CA ASN A 152 10.00 5.38 -17.61
C ASN A 152 11.50 5.09 -17.70
N GLY A 153 11.97 3.88 -17.39
CA GLY A 153 13.40 3.55 -17.45
C GLY A 153 14.22 4.24 -16.35
N SER A 154 13.63 4.45 -15.17
CA SER A 154 14.22 5.19 -14.03
C SER A 154 14.33 6.69 -14.21
N MET A 155 13.52 7.25 -15.10
CA MET A 155 13.43 8.68 -15.31
C MET A 155 12.20 9.26 -14.62
N THR A 156 12.33 10.49 -14.16
CA THR A 156 11.15 11.30 -13.83
C THR A 156 10.32 11.51 -15.11
N ASN A 157 9.02 11.81 -14.96
CA ASN A 157 8.18 12.16 -16.11
C ASN A 157 8.81 13.29 -16.95
N LYS A 158 9.37 14.32 -16.29
CA LYS A 158 10.04 15.43 -16.97
C LYS A 158 11.19 14.93 -17.85
N MET A 159 12.10 14.15 -17.28
CA MET A 159 13.25 13.60 -18.01
C MET A 159 12.80 12.69 -19.16
N PHE A 160 11.80 11.83 -18.93
CA PHE A 160 11.26 10.93 -19.95
C PHE A 160 10.65 11.70 -21.14
N PHE A 161 9.90 12.77 -20.88
CA PHE A 161 9.30 13.59 -21.93
C PHE A 161 10.36 14.39 -22.70
N GLU A 162 11.36 14.93 -22.01
CA GLU A 162 12.47 15.67 -22.61
C GLU A 162 13.34 14.77 -23.49
N ASP A 163 13.72 13.59 -22.99
CA ASP A 163 14.51 12.59 -23.72
C ASP A 163 13.85 12.16 -25.04
N ARG A 164 12.52 11.93 -25.00
CA ARG A 164 11.72 11.55 -26.16
C ARG A 164 11.25 12.72 -27.02
N LYS A 165 11.58 13.97 -26.65
CA LYS A 165 11.12 15.19 -27.32
C LYS A 165 9.60 15.23 -27.54
N MET A 166 8.84 14.79 -26.53
CA MET A 166 7.38 14.70 -26.63
C MET A 166 6.74 16.09 -26.68
N THR A 167 5.79 16.28 -27.58
CA THR A 167 4.95 17.47 -27.62
C THR A 167 3.99 17.51 -26.42
N ARG A 168 3.43 18.67 -26.10
CA ARG A 168 2.42 18.81 -25.04
C ARG A 168 1.22 17.88 -25.23
N SER A 169 0.81 17.63 -26.47
CA SER A 169 -0.28 16.70 -26.80
C SER A 169 0.12 15.26 -26.49
N GLN A 170 1.34 14.85 -26.84
CA GLN A 170 1.87 13.51 -26.55
C GLN A 170 2.10 13.32 -25.05
N THR A 171 2.58 14.33 -24.33
CA THR A 171 2.69 14.28 -22.87
C THR A 171 1.32 14.13 -22.21
N LYS A 172 0.31 14.88 -22.66
CA LYS A 172 -1.06 14.76 -22.16
C LYS A 172 -1.62 13.36 -22.44
N ALA A 173 -1.54 12.91 -23.69
CA ALA A 173 -1.98 11.58 -24.08
C ALA A 173 -1.23 10.49 -23.31
N TRP A 174 0.06 10.65 -23.05
CA TRP A 174 0.82 9.71 -22.22
C TRP A 174 0.35 9.75 -20.78
N LEU A 175 0.15 10.91 -20.15
CA LEU A 175 -0.38 10.97 -18.78
C LEU A 175 -1.77 10.34 -18.67
N GLU A 176 -2.58 10.43 -19.72
CA GLU A 176 -3.90 9.82 -19.83
C GLU A 176 -3.84 8.32 -20.16
N SER A 177 -2.88 7.88 -21.00
CA SER A 177 -2.72 6.49 -21.46
C SER A 177 -1.75 5.66 -20.63
N SER A 178 -1.01 6.30 -19.71
CA SER A 178 -0.01 5.62 -18.88
C SER A 178 -0.70 4.77 -17.85
N THR A 179 -1.14 3.58 -18.25
CA THR A 179 -0.97 2.30 -17.53
C THR A 179 -1.24 2.25 -16.02
N THR A 180 -2.01 3.18 -15.44
CA THR A 180 -2.01 3.34 -13.97
C THR A 180 -3.36 3.61 -13.33
N TRP A 181 -4.41 3.94 -14.07
CA TRP A 181 -5.76 3.94 -13.50
C TRP A 181 -6.64 2.88 -14.12
N GLU A 182 -6.99 2.98 -15.40
CA GLU A 182 -7.88 2.00 -16.05
C GLU A 182 -7.25 0.61 -16.09
N ASP A 183 -6.02 0.47 -16.61
CA ASP A 183 -5.29 -0.80 -16.58
C ASP A 183 -5.06 -1.33 -15.14
N SER A 184 -4.86 -0.42 -14.18
CA SER A 184 -4.67 -0.79 -12.77
C SER A 184 -5.98 -1.23 -12.10
N VAL A 185 -7.11 -0.63 -12.48
CA VAL A 185 -8.44 -1.05 -12.06
C VAL A 185 -8.81 -2.36 -12.77
N ASP A 186 -8.39 -2.55 -14.01
CA ASP A 186 -8.58 -3.79 -14.77
C ASP A 186 -7.80 -4.95 -14.14
N MET A 187 -6.60 -4.71 -13.59
CA MET A 187 -5.87 -5.68 -12.77
C MET A 187 -6.65 -6.11 -11.51
N LEU A 188 -7.61 -5.31 -11.04
CA LEU A 188 -8.49 -5.67 -9.93
C LEU A 188 -9.76 -6.42 -10.36
N ARG A 189 -10.07 -6.49 -11.68
CA ARG A 189 -11.26 -7.16 -12.21
C ARG A 189 -11.19 -8.69 -12.17
N CYS A 190 -10.03 -9.30 -11.90
CA CYS A 190 -9.86 -10.75 -11.82
C CYS A 190 -10.56 -11.43 -10.62
N TRP A 191 -11.53 -10.77 -9.98
CA TRP A 191 -12.24 -11.18 -8.78
C TRP A 191 -13.77 -11.22 -8.94
N VAL A 192 -14.26 -11.26 -10.18
CA VAL A 192 -15.67 -11.46 -10.50
C VAL A 192 -15.83 -12.67 -11.42
#